data_AF-A0A9E1K6B4-F1
#
_entry.id   AF-A0A9E1K6B4-F1
#
_cell.length_a   1.000
_cell.length_b   1.000
_cell.length_c   1.000
_cell.angle_alpha   90.00
_cell.angle_beta   90.00
_cell.angle_gamma   90.00
#
_symmetry.space_group_name_H-M   'P 1'
#
loop_
_entity.id
_entity.type
_entity.pdbx_description
1 polymer ?
#
loop_
_entity_poly.entity_id
_entity_poly.type
_entity_poly.pdbx_seq_one_letter_code
_entity_poly.pdbx_strand_id
1 'polypeptide(L)'
;EKDLDLKYKNLDFKLKKYQVVRQIINDLISDFRKTTLKNLKASKIQSVDDVRCAKKRMAGFSALMSKKNGELKKFLHKNLYNHRKVKRMEFKSEMCLTGLFNAFTSNSALLPETVERDGDYDSLQRRICDYISGMTDRYAISEYKKLYSPGEND
;
A
#
# COMPACT_ATOMS: atom_id res chain seq x y z
N GLU A 1 -23.21 -4.88 14.56
CA GLU A 1 -22.54 -4.88 15.88
C GLU A 1 -23.16 -5.91 16.81
N LYS A 2 -24.45 -5.79 17.17
CA LYS A 2 -25.14 -6.72 18.06
C LYS A 2 -25.04 -8.20 17.65
N ASP A 3 -25.15 -8.52 16.36
CA ASP A 3 -25.10 -9.91 15.90
C ASP A 3 -23.73 -10.60 16.08
N LEU A 4 -22.63 -9.86 15.91
CA LEU A 4 -21.28 -10.40 16.08
C LEU A 4 -20.92 -10.55 17.56
N ASP A 5 -21.39 -9.61 18.39
CA ASP A 5 -21.26 -9.69 19.84
C ASP A 5 -22.04 -10.85 20.43
N LEU A 6 -23.23 -11.14 19.89
CA LEU A 6 -24.01 -12.32 20.25
C LEU A 6 -23.36 -13.61 19.76
N LYS A 7 -22.84 -13.63 18.52
CA LYS A 7 -22.18 -14.80 17.93
C LYS A 7 -20.88 -15.18 18.63
N TYR A 8 -20.17 -14.22 19.22
CA TYR A 8 -18.86 -14.41 19.85
C TYR A 8 -18.83 -14.00 21.33
N LYS A 9 -19.98 -14.09 22.02
CA LYS A 9 -20.16 -13.58 23.39
C LYS A 9 -19.18 -14.16 24.41
N ASN A 10 -18.75 -15.40 24.22
CA ASN A 10 -17.90 -16.15 25.17
C ASN A 10 -16.41 -16.16 24.77
N LEU A 11 -15.99 -15.39 23.76
CA LEU A 11 -14.60 -15.32 23.35
C LEU A 11 -13.88 -14.16 24.06
N ASP A 12 -12.62 -14.41 24.44
CA ASP A 12 -11.70 -13.34 24.82
C ASP A 12 -11.60 -12.28 23.70
N PHE A 13 -11.32 -11.04 24.09
CA PHE A 13 -11.26 -9.87 23.21
C PHE A 13 -10.32 -10.11 22.01
N LYS A 14 -9.16 -10.74 22.21
CA LYS A 14 -8.20 -11.00 21.12
C LYS A 14 -8.80 -11.95 20.08
N LEU A 15 -9.41 -13.04 20.52
CA LEU A 15 -10.07 -14.00 19.64
C LEU A 15 -11.27 -13.38 18.93
N LYS A 16 -12.07 -12.60 19.67
CA LYS A 16 -13.21 -11.86 19.12
C LYS A 16 -12.78 -10.90 18.01
N LYS A 17 -11.69 -10.15 18.21
CA LYS A 17 -11.08 -9.29 17.18
C LYS A 17 -10.74 -10.08 15.92
N TYR A 18 -10.07 -11.22 16.04
CA TYR A 18 -9.73 -12.05 14.88
C TYR A 18 -10.96 -12.58 14.14
N GLN A 19 -12.00 -13.00 14.87
CA GLN A 19 -13.25 -13.44 14.26
C GLN A 19 -13.95 -12.32 13.50
N VAL A 20 -13.99 -11.10 14.06
CA VAL A 20 -14.55 -9.93 13.37
C VAL A 20 -13.78 -9.62 12.09
N VAL A 21 -12.44 -9.57 12.15
CA VAL A 21 -11.59 -9.33 10.96
C VAL A 21 -11.83 -10.40 9.90
N ARG A 22 -11.88 -11.68 10.31
CA ARG A 22 -12.14 -12.80 9.40
C ARG A 22 -13.51 -12.69 8.74
N GLN A 23 -14.55 -12.33 9.50
CA GLN A 23 -15.89 -12.14 8.94
C GLN A 23 -15.92 -10.99 7.91
N ILE A 24 -15.29 -9.85 8.22
CA ILE A 24 -15.21 -8.73 7.28
C ILE A 24 -14.54 -9.15 5.97
N ILE A 25 -13.41 -9.88 6.05
CA ILE A 25 -12.71 -10.39 4.87
C ILE A 25 -13.60 -11.37 4.09
N ASN A 26 -14.27 -12.29 4.78
CA ASN A 26 -15.17 -13.25 4.16
C ASN A 26 -16.33 -12.57 3.41
N ASP A 27 -16.93 -11.54 4.01
CA ASP A 27 -18.04 -10.80 3.43
C ASP A 27 -17.58 -10.03 2.19
N LEU A 28 -16.42 -9.37 2.26
CA LEU A 28 -15.80 -8.66 1.13
C LEU A 28 -15.52 -9.62 -0.04
N ILE A 29 -14.85 -10.74 0.21
CA ILE A 29 -14.50 -11.73 -0.83
C ILE A 29 -15.76 -12.34 -1.45
N SER A 30 -16.74 -12.69 -0.61
CA SER A 30 -17.99 -13.30 -1.07
C SER A 30 -18.80 -12.35 -1.95
N ASP A 31 -18.92 -11.09 -1.56
CA ASP A 31 -19.60 -10.06 -2.36
C ASP A 31 -18.85 -9.77 -3.66
N PHE A 32 -17.52 -9.61 -3.60
CA PHE A 32 -16.68 -9.35 -4.76
C PHE A 32 -16.82 -10.46 -5.81
N ARG A 33 -16.75 -11.73 -5.39
CA ARG A 33 -16.92 -12.87 -6.30
C ARG A 33 -18.29 -12.86 -6.94
N LYS A 34 -19.37 -12.73 -6.15
CA LYS A 34 -20.75 -12.73 -6.64
C LYS A 34 -21.00 -11.58 -7.62
N THR A 35 -20.55 -10.38 -7.28
CA THR A 35 -20.76 -9.19 -8.10
C THR A 35 -19.94 -9.24 -9.38
N THR A 36 -18.69 -9.68 -9.31
CA THR A 36 -17.83 -9.85 -10.50
C THR A 36 -18.44 -10.86 -11.47
N LEU A 37 -18.88 -12.02 -10.99
CA LEU A 37 -19.58 -13.02 -11.83
C LEU A 37 -20.87 -12.46 -12.44
N LYS A 38 -21.65 -11.70 -11.66
CA LYS A 38 -22.85 -11.03 -12.16
C LYS A 38 -22.52 -10.03 -13.28
N ASN A 39 -21.46 -9.24 -13.13
CA ASN A 39 -21.03 -8.25 -14.11
C ASN A 39 -20.58 -8.89 -15.43
N LEU A 40 -19.80 -9.98 -15.34
CA LEU A 40 -19.35 -10.76 -16.50
C LEU A 40 -20.54 -11.32 -17.27
N LYS A 41 -21.49 -11.97 -16.58
CA LYS A 41 -22.71 -12.52 -17.18
C LYS A 41 -23.57 -11.42 -17.82
N ALA A 42 -23.81 -10.32 -17.11
CA ALA A 42 -24.63 -9.22 -17.59
C ALA A 42 -24.02 -8.52 -18.83
N SER A 43 -22.69 -8.50 -18.93
CA SER A 43 -21.97 -7.91 -20.07
C SER A 43 -21.65 -8.94 -21.16
N LYS A 44 -22.14 -10.18 -21.03
CA LYS A 44 -21.96 -11.29 -21.96
C LYS A 44 -20.50 -11.54 -22.36
N ILE A 45 -19.57 -11.39 -21.41
CA ILE A 45 -18.14 -11.62 -21.62
C ILE A 45 -17.90 -13.10 -21.90
N GLN A 46 -17.23 -13.42 -23.00
CA GLN A 46 -16.83 -14.78 -23.38
C GLN A 46 -15.32 -14.92 -23.58
N SER A 47 -14.61 -13.81 -23.82
CA SER A 47 -13.16 -13.78 -24.03
C SER A 47 -12.46 -12.75 -23.14
N VAL A 48 -11.12 -12.84 -23.09
CA VAL A 48 -10.29 -11.83 -22.41
C VAL A 48 -10.39 -10.48 -23.12
N ASP A 49 -10.51 -10.48 -24.45
CA ASP A 49 -10.64 -9.25 -25.23
C ASP A 49 -11.96 -8.53 -24.95
N ASP A 50 -13.04 -9.28 -24.70
CA ASP A 50 -14.31 -8.67 -24.27
C ASP A 50 -14.14 -7.91 -22.94
N VAL A 51 -13.32 -8.43 -22.01
CA VAL A 51 -13.02 -7.73 -20.74
C VAL A 51 -12.23 -6.45 -21.00
N ARG A 52 -11.26 -6.48 -21.91
CA ARG A 52 -10.44 -5.31 -22.26
C ARG A 52 -11.28 -4.22 -22.95
N CYS A 53 -12.20 -4.63 -23.83
CA CYS A 53 -13.09 -3.76 -24.57
C CYS A 53 -14.32 -3.29 -23.77
N ALA A 54 -14.54 -3.83 -22.56
CA ALA A 54 -15.71 -3.48 -21.77
C ALA A 54 -15.65 -2.03 -21.26
N LYS A 55 -16.77 -1.31 -21.40
CA LYS A 55 -16.90 0.10 -20.94
C LYS A 55 -16.81 0.30 -19.43
N LYS A 56 -16.89 -0.78 -18.64
CA LYS A 56 -16.89 -0.74 -17.17
C LYS A 56 -15.99 -1.84 -16.62
N ARG A 57 -15.43 -1.63 -15.44
CA ARG A 57 -14.66 -2.67 -14.74
C ARG A 57 -15.58 -3.84 -14.38
N MET A 58 -15.20 -5.05 -14.80
CA MET A 58 -15.95 -6.27 -14.48
C MET A 58 -15.78 -6.67 -13.02
N ALA A 59 -14.54 -6.56 -12.52
CA ALA A 59 -14.18 -6.88 -11.14
C ALA A 59 -14.57 -5.74 -10.19
N GLY A 60 -15.34 -6.06 -9.15
CA GLY A 60 -15.75 -5.05 -8.18
C GLY A 60 -16.73 -5.57 -7.14
N PHE A 61 -16.97 -4.71 -6.14
CA PHE A 61 -17.99 -4.89 -5.11
C PHE A 61 -19.37 -4.49 -5.61
N SER A 62 -20.40 -5.00 -4.96
CA SER A 62 -21.76 -4.45 -5.10
C SER A 62 -21.80 -3.00 -4.64
N ALA A 63 -22.81 -2.24 -5.06
CA ALA A 63 -22.97 -0.85 -4.63
C ALA A 63 -23.04 -0.74 -3.09
N LEU A 64 -23.75 -1.68 -2.45
CA LEU A 64 -23.87 -1.73 -0.99
C LEU A 64 -22.52 -2.02 -0.32
N MET A 65 -21.79 -3.03 -0.79
CA MET A 65 -20.50 -3.39 -0.20
C MET A 65 -19.44 -2.32 -0.45
N SER A 66 -19.45 -1.70 -1.63
CA SER A 66 -18.59 -0.55 -1.94
C SER A 66 -18.82 0.61 -0.96
N LYS A 67 -20.08 0.94 -0.66
CA LYS A 67 -20.44 1.94 0.35
C LYS A 67 -19.91 1.56 1.73
N LYS A 68 -20.17 0.34 2.21
CA LYS A 68 -19.68 -0.14 3.52
C LYS A 68 -18.16 -0.13 3.62
N ASN A 69 -17.46 -0.59 2.58
CA ASN A 69 -16.00 -0.57 2.53
C ASN A 69 -15.46 0.87 2.53
N GLY A 70 -16.15 1.80 1.85
CA GLY A 70 -15.84 3.22 1.89
C GLY A 70 -15.97 3.82 3.29
N GLU A 71 -17.04 3.49 4.02
CA GLU A 71 -17.24 3.92 5.42
C GLU A 71 -16.15 3.36 6.34
N LEU A 72 -15.79 2.08 6.18
CA LEU A 72 -14.68 1.48 6.93
C LEU A 72 -13.34 2.18 6.66
N LYS A 73 -13.04 2.48 5.38
CA LYS A 73 -11.84 3.23 5.01
C LYS A 73 -11.82 4.63 5.64
N LYS A 74 -12.96 5.34 5.63
CA LYS A 74 -13.07 6.66 6.30
C LYS A 74 -12.81 6.55 7.79
N PHE A 75 -13.37 5.53 8.45
CA PHE A 75 -13.12 5.27 9.86
C PHE A 75 -11.64 4.99 10.14
N LEU A 76 -10.99 4.13 9.35
CA LEU A 76 -9.57 3.82 9.49
C LEU A 76 -8.69 5.04 9.21
N HIS A 77 -9.03 5.85 8.21
CA HIS A 77 -8.28 7.07 7.90
C HIS A 77 -8.30 8.04 9.07
N LYS A 78 -9.48 8.26 9.67
CA LYS A 78 -9.62 9.13 10.84
C LYS A 78 -8.89 8.60 12.08
N ASN A 79 -9.02 7.31 12.39
CA ASN A 79 -8.62 6.78 13.70
C ASN A 79 -7.26 6.06 13.70
N LEU A 80 -6.78 5.60 12.55
CA LEU A 80 -5.51 4.88 12.42
C LEU A 80 -4.46 5.70 11.68
N TYR A 81 -4.73 6.11 10.44
CA TYR A 81 -3.72 6.77 9.60
C TYR A 81 -3.39 8.21 10.06
N ASN A 82 -4.38 8.94 10.57
CA ASN A 82 -4.17 10.28 11.14
C ASN A 82 -3.74 10.27 12.62
N HIS A 83 -3.44 9.10 13.17
CA HIS A 83 -2.92 9.01 14.53
C HIS A 83 -1.52 9.63 14.61
N ARG A 84 -1.24 10.40 15.68
CA ARG A 84 0.03 11.14 15.89
C ARG A 84 1.29 10.30 15.63
N LYS A 85 1.29 9.03 16.07
CA LYS A 85 2.42 8.12 15.85
C LYS A 85 2.67 7.85 14.36
N VAL A 86 1.62 7.63 13.57
CA VAL A 86 1.72 7.39 12.13
C VAL A 86 2.21 8.64 11.42
N LYS A 87 1.64 9.81 11.74
CA LYS A 87 2.07 11.10 11.17
C LYS A 87 3.54 11.42 11.44
N ARG A 88 4.06 11.10 12.64
CA ARG A 88 5.48 11.26 12.94
C ARG A 88 6.38 10.32 12.13
N MET A 89 5.93 9.10 11.83
CA MET A 89 6.69 8.19 10.97
C MET A 89 6.66 8.66 9.52
N GLU A 90 5.50 9.05 9.00
CA GLU A 90 5.32 9.61 7.65
C GLU A 90 6.27 10.79 7.41
N PHE A 91 6.31 11.75 8.34
CA PHE A 91 7.22 12.89 8.26
C PHE A 91 8.70 12.48 8.24
N LYS A 92 9.11 11.53 9.08
CA LYS A 92 10.50 11.04 9.09
C LYS A 92 10.87 10.31 7.81
N SER A 93 9.94 9.52 7.25
CA SER A 93 10.13 8.84 5.97
C SER A 93 10.29 9.85 4.82
N GLU A 94 9.47 10.90 4.80
CA GLU A 94 9.58 11.97 3.81
C GLU A 94 10.93 12.69 3.90
N MET A 95 11.39 13.03 5.10
CA MET A 95 12.73 13.60 5.31
C MET A 95 13.84 12.67 4.82
N CYS A 96 13.75 11.38 5.15
CA CYS A 96 14.73 10.37 4.75
C CYS A 96 14.84 10.27 3.22
N LEU A 97 13.71 10.07 2.54
CA LEU A 97 13.66 9.93 1.09
C LEU A 97 14.11 11.21 0.37
N THR A 98 13.70 12.38 0.89
CA THR A 98 14.10 13.68 0.33
C THR A 98 15.60 13.90 0.46
N GLY A 99 16.19 13.61 1.61
CA GLY A 99 17.63 13.76 1.80
C GLY A 99 18.43 12.79 0.93
N LEU A 100 18.03 11.51 0.86
CA LEU A 100 18.67 10.54 -0.04
C LEU A 100 18.64 11.01 -1.49
N PHE A 101 17.46 11.41 -1.98
CA PHE A 101 17.30 11.89 -3.36
C PHE A 101 18.16 13.13 -3.63
N ASN A 102 18.17 14.10 -2.71
CA ASN A 102 18.94 15.32 -2.86
C ASN A 102 20.46 15.06 -2.80
N ALA A 103 20.92 14.18 -1.92
CA ALA A 103 22.33 13.81 -1.80
C ALA A 103 22.83 13.17 -3.11
N PHE A 104 22.13 12.14 -3.60
CA PHE A 104 22.51 11.44 -4.83
C PHE A 104 22.41 12.33 -6.08
N THR A 105 21.43 13.24 -6.12
CA THR A 105 21.31 14.20 -7.24
C THR A 105 22.41 15.25 -7.21
N SER A 106 22.84 15.69 -6.01
CA SER A 106 23.91 16.67 -5.84
C SER A 106 25.29 16.09 -6.12
N ASN A 107 25.48 14.80 -5.83
CA ASN A 107 26.73 14.09 -6.09
C ASN A 107 26.46 12.62 -6.44
N SER A 108 26.56 12.29 -7.74
CA SER A 108 26.33 10.93 -8.24
C SER A 108 27.32 9.91 -7.71
N ALA A 109 28.53 10.33 -7.32
CA ALA A 109 29.55 9.43 -6.78
C ALA A 109 29.18 8.84 -5.40
N LEU A 110 28.11 9.33 -4.77
CA LEU A 110 27.53 8.74 -3.56
C LEU A 110 26.67 7.50 -3.86
N LEU A 111 26.28 7.30 -5.12
CA LEU A 111 25.55 6.10 -5.53
C LEU A 111 26.50 4.91 -5.65
N PRO A 112 25.98 3.68 -5.49
CA PRO A 112 26.73 2.50 -5.92
C PRO A 112 27.11 2.58 -7.40
N GLU A 113 28.31 2.11 -7.73
CA GLU A 113 28.89 2.14 -9.07
C GLU A 113 27.99 1.48 -10.13
N THR A 114 27.21 0.46 -9.73
CA THR A 114 26.23 -0.21 -10.60
C THR A 114 25.09 0.71 -11.03
N VAL A 115 24.63 1.60 -10.14
CA VAL A 115 23.53 2.54 -10.42
C VAL A 115 24.03 3.75 -11.21
N GLU A 116 25.27 4.16 -10.98
CA GLU A 116 25.90 5.26 -11.71
C GLU A 116 26.11 4.90 -13.20
N ARG A 117 26.55 3.67 -13.49
CA ARG A 117 26.98 3.19 -14.82
C ARG A 117 25.89 2.71 -15.78
N ASP A 118 24.66 2.47 -15.33
CA ASP A 118 23.55 1.95 -16.17
C ASP A 118 22.96 2.98 -17.16
N GLY A 119 23.82 3.82 -17.78
CA GLY A 119 23.46 5.14 -18.30
C GLY A 119 23.10 5.29 -19.77
N ASP A 120 22.77 4.24 -20.53
CA ASP A 120 22.54 4.40 -21.98
C ASP A 120 21.15 4.96 -22.36
N TYR A 121 20.12 4.90 -21.49
CA TYR A 121 18.74 5.29 -21.85
C TYR A 121 17.97 6.13 -20.82
N ASP A 122 18.29 6.07 -19.52
CA ASP A 122 17.52 6.75 -18.46
C ASP A 122 18.25 7.94 -17.84
N SER A 123 17.49 8.98 -17.46
CA SER A 123 18.04 10.13 -16.69
C SER A 123 18.61 9.68 -15.34
N LEU A 124 19.63 10.39 -14.83
CA LEU A 124 20.21 10.13 -13.51
C LEU A 124 19.15 10.14 -12.39
N GLN A 125 18.22 11.10 -12.44
CA GLN A 125 17.13 11.21 -11.46
C GLN A 125 16.21 9.99 -11.49
N ARG A 126 15.96 9.41 -12.68
CA ARG A 126 15.18 8.18 -12.79
C ARG A 126 15.90 7.01 -12.14
N ARG A 127 17.19 6.84 -12.41
CA ARG A 127 18.02 5.80 -11.78
C ARG A 127 18.06 5.94 -10.26
N ILE A 128 18.18 7.17 -9.75
CA ILE A 128 18.10 7.46 -8.31
C ILE A 128 16.73 7.06 -7.74
N CYS A 129 15.63 7.42 -8.42
CA CYS A 129 14.28 7.03 -7.99
C CYS A 129 14.12 5.50 -7.93
N ASP A 130 14.58 4.79 -8.96
CA ASP A 130 14.49 3.34 -9.02
C ASP A 130 15.34 2.69 -7.91
N TYR A 131 16.57 3.18 -7.71
CA TYR A 131 17.44 2.75 -6.61
C TYR A 131 16.83 2.96 -5.23
N ILE A 132 16.32 4.17 -4.93
CA ILE A 132 15.65 4.48 -3.66
C ILE A 132 14.40 3.62 -3.48
N SER A 133 13.60 3.42 -4.53
CA SER A 133 12.38 2.61 -4.46
C SER A 133 12.64 1.11 -4.22
N GLY A 134 13.84 0.63 -4.59
CA GLY A 134 14.31 -0.72 -4.34
C GLY A 134 14.86 -0.93 -2.92
N MET A 135 15.05 0.13 -2.14
CA MET A 135 15.55 0.04 -0.77
C MET A 135 14.50 -0.55 0.18
N THR A 136 14.96 -1.33 1.16
CA THR A 136 14.14 -1.65 2.33
C THR A 136 14.16 -0.48 3.32
N ASP A 137 13.11 -0.33 4.15
CA ASP A 137 13.05 0.72 5.18
C ASP A 137 14.31 0.77 6.05
N ARG A 138 14.82 -0.40 6.47
CA ARG A 138 16.04 -0.50 7.29
C ARG A 138 17.27 0.01 6.56
N TYR A 139 17.39 -0.34 5.27
CA TYR A 139 18.51 0.09 4.44
C TYR A 139 18.45 1.60 4.17
N ALA A 140 17.30 2.14 3.76
CA ALA A 140 17.14 3.58 3.50
C ALA A 140 17.47 4.43 4.74
N ILE A 141 17.00 4.00 5.92
CA ILE A 141 17.31 4.69 7.19
C ILE A 141 18.82 4.62 7.50
N SER A 142 19.45 3.46 7.29
CA SER A 142 20.89 3.31 7.50
C SER A 142 21.70 4.19 6.55
N GLU A 143 21.34 4.21 5.27
CA GLU A 143 22.02 4.99 4.25
C GLU A 143 21.89 6.49 4.52
N TYR A 144 20.68 6.94 4.89
CA TYR A 144 20.45 8.32 5.29
C TYR A 144 21.29 8.71 6.52
N LYS A 145 21.41 7.81 7.50
CA LYS A 145 22.25 8.05 8.68
C LYS A 145 23.72 8.20 8.32
N LYS A 146 24.28 7.32 7.48
CA LYS A 146 25.67 7.43 7.01
C LYS A 146 25.95 8.79 6.36
N LEU A 147 25.03 9.27 5.54
CA LEU A 147 25.18 10.55 4.84
C LEU A 147 25.03 11.78 5.73
N TYR A 148 24.20 11.73 6.78
CA TYR A 148 23.80 12.91 7.56
C TYR A 148 24.17 12.87 9.05
N SER A 149 24.78 11.79 9.54
CA SER A 149 25.19 11.62 10.94
C SER A 149 26.69 11.33 11.04
N PRO A 150 27.54 12.37 11.21
CA PRO A 150 28.98 12.17 11.37
C PRO A 150 29.25 11.40 12.69
N GLY A 151 29.59 10.11 12.59
CA GLY A 151 29.97 9.27 13.73
C GLY A 151 29.47 7.82 13.73
N GLU A 152 28.59 7.40 12.81
CA GLU A 152 28.34 5.98 12.55
C GLU A 152 29.35 5.53 11.46
N ASN A 153 30.30 4.66 11.82
CA ASN A 153 31.42 4.21 10.98
C ASN A 153 30.99 3.86 9.54
N ASP A 154 31.74 4.38 8.57
CA ASP A 154 31.83 3.83 7.22
C ASP A 154 32.40 2.40 7.22
#